data_AF-A0A3D0M5U3-F1
#
_entry.id   AF-A0A3D0M5U3-F1
#
_cell.length_a   1.000
_cell.length_b   1.000
_cell.length_c   1.000
_cell.angle_alpha   90.00
_cell.angle_beta   90.00
_cell.angle_gamma   90.00
#
_symmetry.space_group_name_H-M   'P 1'
#
loop_
_entity.id
_entity.type
_entity.pdbx_description
1 polymer ?
#
loop_
_entity_poly.entity_id
_entity_poly.type
_entity_poly.pdbx_seq_one_letter_code
_entity_poly.pdbx_strand_id
1 'polypeptide(L)' 'MKTLNITYDAMTIENGKKIYGETCMDIPMMDDVADRLISHGSSGCAVARIECILQSVELLRGRHYIKGSIKDYREA' A
#
# COMPACT_ATOMS: atom_id res chain seq x y z
N MET A 1 -10.71 -4.18 15.41
CA MET A 1 -9.52 -3.92 14.58
C MET A 1 -9.61 -4.84 13.39
N LYS A 2 -9.68 -4.26 12.19
CA LYS A 2 -9.70 -4.96 10.91
C LYS A 2 -8.32 -4.91 10.27
N THR A 3 -8.06 -5.90 9.44
CA THR A 3 -6.86 -5.94 8.60
C THR A 3 -7.29 -5.74 7.17
N LEU A 4 -6.68 -4.76 6.49
CA LEU A 4 -6.88 -4.60 5.06
C LEU A 4 -5.71 -5.19 4.30
N ASN A 5 -5.99 -6.05 3.32
CA ASN A 5 -5.08 -6.38 2.24
C ASN A 5 -5.11 -5.24 1.22
N ILE A 6 -3.96 -4.58 1.03
CA ILE A 6 -3.81 -3.42 0.16
C ILE A 6 -2.96 -3.81 -1.04
N THR A 7 -3.49 -3.67 -2.25
CA THR A 7 -2.79 -3.99 -3.51
C THR A 7 -2.19 -2.71 -4.12
N TYR A 8 -0.92 -2.77 -4.51
CA TYR A 8 -0.17 -1.64 -5.04
C TYR A 8 1.00 -2.07 -5.94
N ASP A 9 1.63 -1.11 -6.61
CA ASP A 9 2.83 -1.37 -7.41
C ASP A 9 4.11 -1.03 -6.64
N ALA A 10 5.12 -1.88 -6.81
CA ALA A 10 6.48 -1.67 -6.35
C ALA A 10 7.46 -1.83 -7.52
N MET A 11 8.67 -1.28 -7.35
CA MET A 11 9.73 -1.34 -8.35
C MET A 11 11.06 -1.73 -7.71
N THR A 12 11.85 -2.53 -8.41
CA THR A 12 13.24 -2.79 -8.08
C THR A 12 14.15 -2.31 -9.22
N ILE A 13 15.42 -2.08 -8.90
CA ILE A 13 16.45 -1.74 -9.87
C ILE A 13 17.40 -2.93 -9.98
N GLU A 14 17.35 -3.63 -11.11
CA GLU A 14 18.23 -4.76 -11.41
C GLU A 14 19.08 -4.44 -12.63
N ASN A 15 20.41 -4.47 -12.50
CA ASN A 15 21.35 -4.15 -13.58
C ASN A 15 21.04 -2.82 -14.30
N GLY A 16 20.62 -1.81 -13.54
CA GLY A 16 20.25 -0.48 -14.05
C GLY A 16 18.89 -0.41 -14.74
N LYS A 17 18.11 -1.50 -14.78
CA LYS A 17 16.74 -1.53 -15.32
C LYS A 17 15.71 -1.48 -14.19
N LYS A 18 14.68 -0.66 -14.39
CA LYS A 18 13.51 -0.62 -13.51
C LYS A 18 12.58 -1.77 -13.84
N ILE A 19 12.31 -2.62 -12.86
CA ILE A 19 11.35 -3.72 -12.97
C ILE A 19 10.19 -3.39 -12.05
N TYR A 20 8.99 -3.30 -12.62
CA TYR A 20 7.76 -3.01 -11.89
C TYR A 20 6.97 -4.30 -11.65
N GLY A 21 6.32 -4.39 -10.51
CA GLY A 21 5.46 -5.51 -10.18
C GLY A 21 4.37 -5.11 -9.20
N GLU A 22 3.22 -5.75 -9.34
CA GLU A 22 2.14 -5.65 -8.38
C GLU A 22 2.45 -6.50 -7.15
N THR A 23 2.10 -6.00 -5.97
CA THR A 23 2.25 -6.70 -4.70
C THR A 23 1.12 -6.27 -3.76
N CYS A 24 0.99 -6.95 -2.62
CA CYS A 24 0.03 -6.60 -1.61
C CYS A 24 0.63 -6.69 -0.20
N MET A 25 -0.01 -6.01 0.74
CA MET A 25 0.37 -6.02 2.15
C MET A 25 -0.86 -5.93 3.04
N ASP A 26 -0.87 -6.76 4.08
CA ASP A 26 -1.86 -6.70 5.14
C ASP A 26 -1.48 -5.61 6.16
N ILE A 27 -2.39 -4.67 6.39
CA ILE A 27 -2.21 -3.58 7.36
C ILE A 27 -3.38 -3.59 8.36
N PRO A 28 -3.11 -3.88 9.65
CA PRO A 28 -4.11 -3.75 10.70
C PRO A 28 -4.39 -2.28 11.00
N MET A 29 -5.67 -1.93 11.15
CA MET A 29 -6.11 -0.57 11.46
C MET A 29 -7.45 -0.55 12.22
N MET A 30 -7.90 0.65 12.58
CA MET A 30 -9.18 0.83 13.26
C MET A 30 -10.34 0.53 12.31
N ASP A 31 -11.43 -0.02 12.83
CA ASP A 31 -12.56 -0.52 12.04
C ASP A 31 -13.23 0.61 11.26
N ASP A 32 -13.38 1.79 11.88
CA ASP A 32 -13.92 2.99 11.24
C ASP A 32 -13.05 3.51 10.08
N VAL A 33 -11.73 3.43 10.22
CA VAL A 33 -10.77 3.78 9.16
C VAL A 33 -10.86 2.76 8.02
N ALA A 34 -10.91 1.46 8.35
CA ALA A 34 -11.02 0.39 7.37
C ALA A 34 -12.32 0.51 6.55
N ASP A 35 -13.47 0.64 7.22
CA ASP A 35 -14.78 0.76 6.59
C ASP A 35 -14.87 2.00 5.69
N ARG A 36 -14.26 3.12 6.09
CA ARG A 36 -14.17 4.34 5.28
C ARG A 36 -13.32 4.14 4.03
N LEU A 37 -12.18 3.47 4.14
CA LEU A 37 -11.31 3.19 2.99
C LEU A 37 -12.00 2.30 1.96
N ILE A 38 -12.69 1.26 2.41
CA ILE A 38 -13.47 0.36 1.55
C ILE A 38 -14.65 1.11 0.90
N SER A 39 -15.40 1.89 1.67
CA SER A 39 -16.69 2.43 1.20
C SER A 39 -16.56 3.67 0.33
N HIS A 40 -15.61 4.56 0.63
CA HIS A 40 -15.54 5.88 -0.01
C HIS A 40 -14.33 6.03 -0.92
N GLY A 41 -13.32 5.16 -0.78
CA GLY A 41 -12.01 5.39 -1.36
C GLY A 41 -11.36 6.66 -0.77
N SER A 42 -10.05 6.60 -0.54
CA SER A 42 -9.23 7.81 -0.45
C SER A 42 -9.62 8.84 0.61
N SER A 43 -9.72 8.44 1.88
CA SER A 43 -9.48 9.38 2.99
C SER A 43 -8.03 9.88 2.87
N GLY A 44 -7.82 11.12 2.38
CA GLY A 44 -6.49 11.61 2.00
C GLY A 44 -5.43 11.50 3.12
N CYS A 45 -5.84 11.67 4.38
CA CYS A 45 -4.94 11.49 5.53
C CYS A 45 -4.60 10.01 5.79
N ALA A 46 -5.57 9.10 5.68
CA ALA A 46 -5.33 7.67 5.88
C ALA A 46 -4.47 7.08 4.76
N VAL A 47 -4.75 7.45 3.51
CA VAL A 47 -3.96 7.01 2.35
C VAL A 47 -2.53 7.50 2.45
N ALA A 48 -2.30 8.77 2.80
CA ALA A 48 -0.93 9.28 2.98
C ALA A 48 -0.13 8.47 4.01
N ARG A 49 -0.78 8.04 5.11
CA ARG A 49 -0.13 7.22 6.14
C ARG A 49 0.12 5.79 5.66
N ILE A 50 -0.80 5.21 4.90
CA ILE A 50 -0.60 3.91 4.24
C ILE A 50 0.58 4.01 3.27
N GLU A 51 0.63 5.02 2.40
CA GLU A 51 1.75 5.23 1.48
C GLU A 51 3.09 5.35 2.22
N CYS A 52 3.15 6.04 3.37
CA CYS A 52 4.36 6.09 4.20
C CYS A 52 4.80 4.71 4.72
N ILE A 53 3.84 3.88 5.15
CA ILE A 53 4.12 2.51 5.60
C ILE A 53 4.65 1.68 4.43
N LEU A 54 3.98 1.72 3.28
CA LEU A 54 4.38 0.98 2.08
C LEU A 54 5.78 1.41 1.62
N GLN A 55 6.07 2.71 1.58
CA GLN A 55 7.42 3.21 1.25
C GLN A 55 8.49 2.66 2.20
N SER A 56 8.21 2.67 3.50
CA SER A 56 9.16 2.19 4.52
C SER A 56 9.40 0.69 4.39
N VAL A 57 8.34 -0.10 4.25
CA VAL A 57 8.43 -1.57 4.14
C VAL A 57 9.09 -1.99 2.84
N GLU A 58 8.75 -1.35 1.73
CA GLU A 58 9.36 -1.65 0.44
C GLU A 58 10.85 -1.30 0.44
N LEU A 59 11.23 -0.17 1.04
CA LEU A 59 12.64 0.21 1.18
C LEU A 59 13.43 -0.85 1.98
N LEU A 60 12.84 -1.35 3.08
CA LEU A 60 13.45 -2.44 3.87
C LEU A 60 13.58 -3.76 3.08
N ARG A 61 12.74 -3.97 2.06
CA ARG A 61 12.79 -5.11 1.13
C ARG A 61 13.73 -4.86 -0.06
N GLY A 62 14.39 -3.71 -0.14
CA GLY A 62 15.22 -3.33 -1.29
C GLY A 62 14.40 -2.97 -2.54
N ARG A 63 13.12 -2.66 -2.38
CA ARG A 63 12.18 -2.23 -3.43
C ARG A 63 11.76 -0.78 -3.19
N HIS A 64 11.06 -0.19 -4.15
CA HIS A 64 10.49 1.15 -4.08
C HIS A 64 8.98 1.07 -4.31
N TYR A 65 8.21 1.54 -3.33
CA TYR A 65 6.78 1.78 -3.53
C TYR A 65 6.55 2.84 -4.63
N ILE A 66 5.57 2.60 -5.51
CA ILE A 66 5.15 3.57 -6.52
C ILE A 66 4.04 4.45 -5.95
N LYS A 67 4.32 5.75 -5.77
CA LYS A 67 3.34 6.69 -5.20
C LYS A 67 2.07 6.78 -6.04
N GLY A 68 0.90 6.75 -5.38
CA GLY A 68 -0.40 6.77 -6.03
C GLY A 68 -0.79 5.46 -6.71
N SER A 69 -0.03 4.37 -6.52
CA SER A 69 -0.30 3.08 -7.16
C SER A 69 -1.24 2.15 -6.39
N ILE A 70 -1.83 2.60 -5.27
CA ILE A 70 -2.79 1.76 -4.55
C ILE A 70 -4.01 1.53 -5.44
N LYS A 71 -4.32 0.27 -5.70
CA LYS A 71 -5.37 -0.17 -6.63
C LYS A 71 -6.62 -0.64 -5.91
N ASP A 72 -6.46 -1.25 -4.74
CA ASP A 72 -7.55 -1.93 -4.06
C ASP A 72 -7.33 -2.03 -2.54
N TYR A 73 -8.45 -2.08 -1.81
CA TYR A 73 -8.52 -2.31 -0.37
C TYR A 73 -9.53 -3.43 -0.11
N ARG A 74 -9.09 -4.55 0.45
CA ARG A 74 -9.96 -5.68 0.83
C ARG A 74 -9.77 -6.03 2.29
N GLU A 75 -10.83 -6.45 2.96
CA GLU A 75 -10.70 -7.08 4.28
C GLU A 75 -9.98 -8.43 4.09
N ALA A 76 -8.90 -8.65 4.85
CA ALA A 76 -8.01 -9.81 4.75
C ALA A 76 -8.56 -11.07 5.43
#